data_AF-A0A7X6PZZ5-F1
#
_entry.id   AF-A0A7X6PZZ5-F1
#
_cell.length_a   1.000
_cell.length_b   1.000
_cell.length_c   1.000
_cell.angle_alpha   90.00
_cell.angle_beta   90.00
_cell.angle_gamma   90.00
#
_symmetry.space_group_name_H-M   'P 1'
#
loop_
_entity.id
_entity.type
_entity.pdbx_description
1 polymer ?
#
loop_
_entity_poly.entity_id
_entity_poly.type
_entity_poly.pdbx_seq_one_letter_code
_entity_poly.pdbx_strand_id
1 'polypeptide(L)'
;AMIAIKKTRKKLVAQLQAAVVDHPELEVTLVPDVYPMGWERTLVYQIFKKRYDNLPSELGVIVNNSTTAIAFGQALLKGEPAIHKMVTVSGDGIKNPANVLVPLGTQTSEIVKALGGYTAETMRVIAGGPMMGQTIVNDQFVITNCLNAITILKPQPFNEIACLRCGACNDHCPAGLLPVRIKDAEQAKNVDAMVQLRADLCIECGLCSYVCPSRIEVTESVRRAKRALALRKEA
;
A
#
# COMPACT_ATOMS: atom_id res chain seq x y z
N ALA A 1 -21.19 -12.94 -0.90
CA ALA A 1 -19.90 -12.22 -0.94
C ALA A 1 -19.90 -11.11 0.09
N MET A 2 -18.75 -10.77 0.65
CA MET A 2 -18.64 -9.75 1.70
C MET A 2 -17.90 -8.52 1.16
N ILE A 3 -18.47 -7.34 1.38
CA ILE A 3 -17.86 -6.05 1.07
C ILE A 3 -17.34 -5.46 2.38
N ALA A 4 -16.05 -5.62 2.62
CA ALA A 4 -15.41 -5.11 3.83
C ALA A 4 -15.11 -3.61 3.71
N ILE A 5 -15.64 -2.80 4.64
CA ILE A 5 -15.45 -1.35 4.66
C ILE A 5 -15.14 -0.84 6.07
N LYS A 6 -14.25 0.16 6.16
CA LYS A 6 -13.87 0.79 7.42
C LYS A 6 -15.07 1.49 8.06
N LYS A 7 -15.33 1.20 9.34
CA LYS A 7 -16.47 1.74 10.12
C LYS A 7 -16.57 3.26 10.19
N THR A 8 -15.47 3.98 9.96
CA THR A 8 -15.42 5.45 9.96
C THR A 8 -16.10 6.08 8.74
N ARG A 9 -16.24 5.34 7.64
CA ARG A 9 -16.81 5.81 6.35
C ARG A 9 -18.35 5.76 6.34
N LYS A 10 -19.01 6.32 7.36
CA LYS A 10 -20.47 6.20 7.58
C LYS A 10 -21.33 6.51 6.34
N LYS A 11 -21.01 7.58 5.59
CA LYS A 11 -21.75 7.95 4.37
C LYS A 11 -21.68 6.86 3.29
N LEU A 12 -20.48 6.31 3.06
CA LEU A 12 -20.29 5.24 2.08
C LEU A 12 -20.94 3.93 2.52
N VAL A 13 -20.88 3.62 3.82
CA VAL A 13 -21.55 2.44 4.39
C VAL A 13 -23.05 2.49 4.11
N ALA A 14 -23.70 3.62 4.37
CA ALA A 14 -25.13 3.78 4.11
C ALA A 14 -25.47 3.62 2.62
N GLN A 15 -24.65 4.18 1.73
CA GLN A 15 -24.82 4.03 0.28
C GLN A 15 -24.67 2.58 -0.18
N LEU A 16 -23.66 1.86 0.32
CA LEU A 16 -23.44 0.46 0.00
C LEU A 16 -24.57 -0.42 0.53
N GLN A 17 -25.00 -0.19 1.77
CA GLN A 17 -26.12 -0.92 2.37
C GLN A 17 -27.40 -0.74 1.57
N ALA A 18 -27.71 0.48 1.13
CA ALA A 18 -28.85 0.74 0.26
C ALA A 18 -28.73 0.05 -1.11
N ALA A 19 -27.52 -0.02 -1.68
CA ALA A 19 -27.28 -0.64 -2.98
C ALA A 19 -27.34 -2.17 -2.97
N VAL A 20 -27.18 -2.82 -1.81
CA VAL A 20 -27.21 -4.29 -1.69
C VAL A 20 -28.52 -4.84 -1.13
N VAL A 21 -29.53 -4.00 -0.87
CA VAL A 21 -30.82 -4.43 -0.26
C VAL A 21 -31.47 -5.54 -1.07
N ASP A 22 -31.46 -5.43 -2.40
CA ASP A 22 -32.09 -6.39 -3.32
C ASP A 22 -31.19 -7.60 -3.64
N HIS A 23 -30.02 -7.69 -3.01
CA HIS A 23 -28.99 -8.71 -3.26
C HIS A 23 -28.67 -9.48 -1.96
N PRO A 24 -29.51 -10.46 -1.56
CA PRO A 24 -29.35 -11.19 -0.29
C PRO A 24 -28.03 -11.98 -0.20
N GLU A 25 -27.39 -12.27 -1.33
CA GLU A 25 -26.07 -12.89 -1.41
C GLU A 25 -24.92 -11.94 -1.05
N LEU A 26 -25.15 -10.64 -0.92
CA LEU A 26 -24.14 -9.62 -0.62
C LEU A 26 -24.29 -9.08 0.81
N GLU A 27 -23.17 -8.98 1.53
CA GLU A 27 -23.14 -8.45 2.89
C GLU A 27 -22.12 -7.31 3.00
N VAL A 28 -22.50 -6.18 3.62
CA VAL A 28 -21.56 -5.08 3.94
C VAL A 28 -21.04 -5.27 5.35
N THR A 29 -19.75 -5.64 5.47
CA THR A 29 -19.11 -5.96 6.74
C THR A 29 -18.22 -4.81 7.21
N LEU A 30 -18.42 -4.35 8.44
CA LEU A 30 -17.64 -3.25 9.01
C LEU A 30 -16.33 -3.75 9.62
N VAL A 31 -15.23 -3.10 9.26
CA VAL A 31 -13.91 -3.38 9.82
C VAL A 31 -13.34 -2.17 10.58
N PRO A 32 -12.43 -2.38 11.56
CA PRO A 32 -11.74 -1.29 12.25
C PRO A 32 -11.01 -0.36 11.29
N ASP A 33 -10.88 0.92 11.66
CA ASP A 33 -10.08 1.88 10.90
C ASP A 33 -8.65 1.90 11.45
N VAL A 34 -7.91 0.83 11.16
CA VAL A 34 -6.52 0.65 11.58
C VAL A 34 -5.68 0.32 10.34
N TYR A 35 -4.39 0.67 10.34
CA TYR A 35 -3.46 0.23 9.30
C TYR A 35 -2.65 -0.96 9.82
N PRO A 36 -2.47 -2.06 9.05
CA PRO A 36 -2.84 -2.28 7.65
C PRO A 36 -4.08 -3.17 7.49
N MET A 37 -5.28 -2.70 7.84
CA MET A 37 -6.52 -3.50 7.68
C MET A 37 -6.83 -3.93 6.23
N GLY A 38 -6.22 -3.29 5.24
CA GLY A 38 -6.35 -3.66 3.82
C GLY A 38 -5.46 -4.83 3.39
N TRP A 39 -4.55 -5.31 4.23
CA TRP A 39 -3.76 -6.49 3.92
C TRP A 39 -4.61 -7.74 4.08
N GLU A 40 -4.55 -8.64 3.09
CA GLU A 40 -5.42 -9.83 3.00
C GLU A 40 -5.42 -10.68 4.28
N ARG A 41 -4.24 -10.96 4.87
CA ARG A 41 -4.14 -11.78 6.09
C ARG A 41 -4.82 -11.11 7.28
N THR A 42 -4.62 -9.80 7.45
CA THR A 42 -5.27 -9.03 8.51
C THR A 42 -6.78 -8.98 8.30
N LEU A 43 -7.23 -8.79 7.06
CA LEU A 43 -8.65 -8.70 6.72
C LEU A 43 -9.37 -10.03 6.94
N VAL A 44 -8.81 -11.12 6.42
CA VAL A 44 -9.35 -12.49 6.60
C VAL A 44 -9.38 -12.87 8.06
N TYR A 45 -8.29 -12.60 8.81
CA TYR A 45 -8.29 -12.85 10.25
C TYR A 45 -9.33 -12.00 10.97
N GLN A 46 -9.52 -10.73 10.60
CA GLN A 46 -10.50 -9.88 11.27
C GLN A 46 -11.93 -10.40 11.10
N ILE A 47 -12.28 -10.87 9.90
CA ILE A 47 -13.63 -11.33 9.56
C ILE A 47 -13.87 -12.77 10.05
N PHE A 48 -12.97 -13.70 9.71
CA PHE A 48 -13.17 -15.14 9.93
C PHE A 48 -12.47 -15.67 11.18
N LYS A 49 -11.61 -14.88 11.83
CA LYS A 49 -10.76 -15.31 12.96
C LYS A 49 -9.87 -16.52 12.65
N LYS A 50 -9.58 -16.74 11.37
CA LYS A 50 -8.72 -17.81 10.88
C LYS A 50 -7.42 -17.26 10.29
N ARG A 51 -6.35 -18.03 10.44
CA ARG A 51 -5.04 -17.78 9.81
C ARG A 51 -4.79 -18.86 8.77
N TYR A 52 -3.93 -18.54 7.81
CA TYR A 52 -3.52 -19.43 6.73
C TYR A 52 -2.05 -19.19 6.41
N ASP A 53 -1.40 -20.16 5.79
CA ASP A 53 0.06 -20.16 5.62
C ASP A 53 0.48 -19.65 4.25
N ASN A 54 -0.19 -20.06 3.17
CA ASN A 54 0.17 -19.63 1.82
C ASN A 54 -0.87 -18.68 1.24
N LEU A 55 -2.04 -19.21 0.86
CA LEU A 55 -3.07 -18.46 0.13
C LEU A 55 -4.43 -18.51 0.85
N PRO A 56 -5.24 -17.44 0.77
CA PRO A 56 -6.57 -17.43 1.38
C PRO A 56 -7.52 -18.48 0.78
N SER A 57 -7.21 -19.04 -0.39
CA SER A 57 -7.93 -20.14 -1.02
C SER A 57 -7.92 -21.43 -0.17
N GLU A 58 -6.94 -21.61 0.70
CA GLU A 58 -6.92 -22.70 1.71
C GLU A 58 -8.14 -22.63 2.64
N LEU A 59 -8.70 -21.43 2.83
CA LEU A 59 -9.91 -21.19 3.62
C LEU A 59 -11.17 -21.06 2.74
N GLY A 60 -11.05 -21.27 1.43
CA GLY A 60 -12.13 -21.03 0.47
C GLY A 60 -12.44 -19.55 0.25
N VAL A 61 -11.51 -18.64 0.56
CA VAL A 61 -11.71 -17.20 0.47
C VAL A 61 -10.89 -16.61 -0.68
N ILE A 62 -11.53 -15.73 -1.46
CA ILE A 62 -10.85 -14.90 -2.47
C ILE A 62 -10.99 -13.44 -2.05
N VAL A 63 -9.87 -12.75 -1.91
CA VAL A 63 -9.84 -11.32 -1.55
C VAL A 63 -9.51 -10.52 -2.80
N ASN A 64 -10.42 -9.64 -3.21
CA ASN A 64 -10.21 -8.72 -4.33
C ASN A 64 -10.27 -7.27 -3.86
N ASN A 65 -9.44 -6.43 -4.47
CA ASN A 65 -9.58 -4.98 -4.32
C ASN A 65 -10.90 -4.52 -4.96
N SER A 66 -11.53 -3.49 -4.38
CA SER A 66 -12.80 -2.93 -4.88
C SER A 66 -12.70 -2.45 -6.33
N THR A 67 -11.59 -1.81 -6.72
CA THR A 67 -11.39 -1.33 -8.10
C THR A 67 -11.29 -2.50 -9.08
N THR A 68 -10.65 -3.59 -8.68
CA THR A 68 -10.57 -4.81 -9.49
C THR A 68 -11.95 -5.44 -9.68
N ALA A 69 -12.75 -5.54 -8.60
CA ALA A 69 -14.11 -6.07 -8.67
C ALA A 69 -15.02 -5.21 -9.57
N ILE A 70 -14.92 -3.88 -9.48
CA ILE A 70 -15.67 -2.95 -10.35
C ILE A 70 -15.27 -3.13 -11.81
N ALA A 71 -13.97 -3.16 -12.11
CA ALA A 71 -13.48 -3.32 -13.48
C ALA A 71 -13.92 -4.67 -14.07
N PHE A 72 -13.90 -5.74 -13.27
CA PHE A 72 -14.39 -7.05 -13.69
C PHE A 72 -15.89 -7.03 -14.00
N GLY A 73 -16.69 -6.36 -13.17
CA GLY A 73 -18.12 -6.16 -13.43
C GLY A 73 -18.39 -5.37 -14.72
N GLN A 74 -17.62 -4.31 -14.98
CA GLN A 74 -17.72 -3.53 -16.23
C GLN A 74 -17.38 -4.37 -17.46
N ALA A 75 -16.32 -5.19 -17.38
CA ALA A 75 -15.94 -6.08 -18.46
C ALA A 75 -17.04 -7.11 -18.79
N LEU A 76 -17.66 -7.72 -17.77
CA LEU A 76 -18.71 -8.71 -17.98
C LEU A 76 -20.04 -8.11 -18.45
N LEU A 77 -20.45 -6.99 -17.88
CA LEU A 77 -21.77 -6.41 -18.14
C LEU A 77 -21.79 -5.54 -19.40
N LYS A 78 -20.66 -4.89 -19.73
CA LYS A 78 -20.58 -3.90 -20.81
C LYS A 78 -19.55 -4.23 -21.88
N GLY A 79 -18.74 -5.27 -21.69
CA GLY A 79 -17.62 -5.57 -22.60
C GLY A 79 -16.48 -4.53 -22.53
N GLU A 80 -16.45 -3.70 -21.49
CA GLU A 80 -15.47 -2.62 -21.35
C GLU A 80 -14.16 -3.15 -20.72
N PRO A 81 -13.02 -3.09 -21.43
CA PRO A 81 -11.73 -3.43 -20.83
C PRO A 81 -11.30 -2.37 -19.82
N ALA A 82 -10.41 -2.75 -18.89
CA ALA A 82 -9.83 -1.83 -17.90
C ALA A 82 -8.81 -0.87 -18.55
N ILE A 83 -9.30 0.11 -19.31
CA ILE A 83 -8.48 1.12 -20.01
C ILE A 83 -8.30 2.42 -19.23
N HIS A 84 -9.05 2.59 -18.14
CA HIS A 84 -8.95 3.74 -17.24
C HIS A 84 -8.63 3.30 -15.81
N LYS A 85 -7.95 4.17 -15.07
CA LYS A 85 -7.61 3.96 -13.67
C LYS A 85 -8.00 5.19 -12.85
N MET A 86 -8.67 4.95 -11.73
CA MET A 86 -8.85 5.96 -10.69
C MET A 86 -7.56 6.10 -9.89
N VAL A 87 -6.98 7.29 -9.88
CA VAL A 87 -5.73 7.60 -9.17
C VAL A 87 -5.98 8.73 -8.18
N THR A 88 -5.61 8.51 -6.92
CA THR A 88 -5.65 9.55 -5.89
C THR A 88 -4.36 10.37 -5.93
N VAL A 89 -4.45 11.65 -6.31
CA VAL A 89 -3.33 12.59 -6.23
C VAL A 89 -3.46 13.41 -4.95
N SER A 90 -2.45 13.32 -4.08
CA SER A 90 -2.51 13.93 -2.75
C SER A 90 -1.15 14.43 -2.27
N GLY A 91 -1.15 15.18 -1.17
CA GLY A 91 0.04 15.73 -0.54
C GLY A 91 0.07 17.25 -0.54
N ASP A 92 1.03 17.83 0.18
CA ASP A 92 1.17 19.29 0.33
C ASP A 92 1.98 19.94 -0.80
N GLY A 93 2.51 19.14 -1.71
CA GLY A 93 3.28 19.58 -2.88
C GLY A 93 2.45 19.83 -4.15
N ILE A 94 1.14 19.55 -4.13
CA ILE A 94 0.21 19.76 -5.25
C ILE A 94 -0.83 20.84 -4.90
N LYS A 95 -1.19 21.70 -5.86
CA LYS A 95 -2.16 22.78 -5.59
C LYS A 95 -3.58 22.27 -5.33
N ASN A 96 -4.09 21.39 -6.20
CA ASN A 96 -5.45 20.87 -6.11
C ASN A 96 -5.43 19.33 -5.98
N PRO A 97 -5.33 18.77 -4.75
CA PRO A 97 -5.39 17.33 -4.57
C PRO A 97 -6.79 16.80 -4.92
N ALA A 98 -6.84 15.72 -5.70
CA ALA A 98 -8.08 15.16 -6.21
C ALA A 98 -7.94 13.67 -6.56
N ASN A 99 -9.09 12.99 -6.67
CA ASN A 99 -9.17 11.70 -7.33
C ASN A 99 -9.44 11.95 -8.83
N VAL A 100 -8.62 11.40 -9.70
CA VAL A 100 -8.74 11.57 -11.15
C VAL A 100 -8.94 10.22 -11.83
N LEU A 101 -9.82 10.18 -12.83
CA LEU A 101 -9.99 9.03 -13.71
C LEU A 101 -9.22 9.31 -15.00
N VAL A 102 -8.18 8.53 -15.27
CA VAL A 102 -7.26 8.77 -16.39
C VAL A 102 -7.04 7.49 -17.19
N PRO A 103 -6.78 7.58 -18.51
CA PRO A 103 -6.35 6.44 -19.30
C PRO A 103 -5.07 5.80 -18.75
N LEU A 104 -4.94 4.49 -18.94
CA LEU A 104 -3.65 3.84 -18.70
C LEU A 104 -2.61 4.38 -19.68
N GLY A 105 -1.38 4.60 -19.20
CA GLY A 105 -0.30 5.20 -19.97
C GLY A 105 -0.24 6.73 -19.91
N THR A 106 -1.23 7.41 -19.32
CA THR A 106 -1.16 8.87 -19.11
C THR A 106 0.07 9.22 -18.28
N GLN A 107 0.80 10.27 -18.68
CA GLN A 107 2.00 10.70 -17.97
C GLN A 107 1.62 11.46 -16.69
N THR A 108 2.38 11.22 -15.62
CA THR A 108 2.10 11.86 -14.31
C THR A 108 2.23 13.38 -14.37
N SER A 109 3.18 13.90 -15.15
CA SER A 109 3.35 15.34 -15.42
C SER A 109 2.09 16.02 -15.98
N GLU A 110 1.33 15.35 -16.88
CA GLU A 110 0.09 15.87 -17.45
C GLU A 110 -1.00 15.99 -16.40
N ILE A 111 -1.12 14.99 -15.52
CA ILE A 111 -2.07 14.97 -14.42
C ILE A 111 -1.74 16.11 -13.44
N VAL A 112 -0.46 16.27 -13.09
CA VAL A 112 -0.01 17.34 -12.20
C VAL A 112 -0.32 18.71 -12.81
N LYS A 113 -0.06 18.89 -14.11
CA LYS A 113 -0.40 20.12 -14.83
C LYS A 113 -1.90 20.41 -14.80
N ALA A 114 -2.73 19.40 -15.04
CA ALA A 114 -4.19 19.53 -14.99
C ALA A 114 -4.71 19.91 -13.59
N LEU A 115 -4.02 19.49 -12.53
CA LEU A 115 -4.34 19.83 -11.14
C LEU A 115 -3.73 21.17 -10.68
N GLY A 116 -3.22 21.99 -11.60
CA GLY A 116 -2.70 23.33 -11.32
C GLY A 116 -1.18 23.40 -11.04
N GLY A 117 -0.49 22.27 -11.13
CA GLY A 117 0.95 22.16 -10.94
C GLY A 117 1.39 22.09 -9.48
N TYR A 118 2.71 22.07 -9.30
CA TYR A 118 3.36 22.00 -8.00
C TYR A 118 3.23 23.30 -7.18
N THR A 119 3.37 23.19 -5.86
CA THR A 119 3.33 24.34 -4.94
C THR A 119 4.71 24.96 -4.67
N ALA A 120 5.80 24.34 -5.12
CA ALA A 120 7.19 24.77 -4.94
C ALA A 120 8.08 24.14 -6.03
N GLU A 121 9.33 24.60 -6.15
CA GLU A 121 10.26 24.15 -7.19
C GLU A 121 10.77 22.72 -6.96
N THR A 122 10.99 22.35 -5.70
CA THR A 122 11.48 21.02 -5.33
C THR A 122 10.38 20.25 -4.63
N MET A 123 10.13 19.03 -5.10
CA MET A 123 9.10 18.13 -4.58
C MET A 123 9.62 16.70 -4.51
N ARG A 124 9.10 15.93 -3.55
CA ARG A 124 9.22 14.48 -3.54
C ARG A 124 7.97 13.88 -4.17
N VAL A 125 8.15 13.27 -5.34
CA VAL A 125 7.10 12.53 -6.02
C VAL A 125 7.19 11.07 -5.61
N ILE A 126 6.11 10.54 -5.07
CA ILE A 126 6.00 9.15 -4.63
C ILE A 126 4.95 8.46 -5.50
N ALA A 127 5.39 7.43 -6.25
CA ALA A 127 4.49 6.53 -6.94
C ALA A 127 3.85 5.58 -5.91
N GLY A 128 2.58 5.80 -5.60
CA GLY A 128 1.83 5.09 -4.58
C GLY A 128 1.43 5.98 -3.41
N GLY A 129 0.94 5.33 -2.35
CA GLY A 129 0.58 6.00 -1.10
C GLY A 129 1.79 6.31 -0.22
N PRO A 130 1.62 7.10 0.85
CA PRO A 130 2.72 7.56 1.71
C PRO A 130 3.46 6.43 2.46
N MET A 131 2.82 5.28 2.63
CA MET A 131 3.39 4.15 3.40
C MET A 131 4.14 3.16 2.49
N MET A 132 3.52 2.75 1.39
CA MET A 132 4.03 1.69 0.51
C MET A 132 4.63 2.21 -0.79
N GLY A 133 4.46 3.51 -1.10
CA GLY A 133 4.95 4.08 -2.34
C GLY A 133 6.47 4.08 -2.44
N GLN A 134 6.94 4.31 -3.66
CA GLN A 134 8.36 4.48 -3.96
C GLN A 134 8.61 5.92 -4.43
N THR A 135 9.64 6.54 -3.87
CA THR A 135 10.08 7.87 -4.32
C THR A 135 10.67 7.73 -5.71
N ILE A 136 10.12 8.48 -6.66
CA ILE A 136 10.61 8.53 -8.04
C ILE A 136 11.33 9.87 -8.25
N VAL A 137 12.37 9.83 -9.08
CA VAL A 137 13.25 10.98 -9.34
C VAL A 137 12.58 12.09 -10.15
N ASN A 138 11.55 11.77 -10.93
CA ASN A 138 10.81 12.70 -11.77
C ASN A 138 9.34 12.26 -11.93
N ASP A 139 8.54 13.09 -12.58
CA ASP A 139 7.12 12.87 -12.87
C ASP A 139 6.87 12.36 -14.31
N GLN A 140 7.90 11.82 -14.96
CA GLN A 140 7.79 11.35 -16.34
C GLN A 140 7.26 9.91 -16.46
N PHE A 141 7.03 9.24 -15.34
CA PHE A 141 6.44 7.91 -15.33
C PHE A 141 4.94 7.95 -15.66
N VAL A 142 4.46 6.82 -16.16
CA VAL A 142 3.09 6.67 -16.63
C VAL A 142 2.20 5.97 -15.60
N ILE A 143 0.90 6.24 -15.68
CA ILE A 143 -0.09 5.53 -14.89
C ILE A 143 -0.21 4.08 -15.39
N THR A 144 0.08 3.14 -14.51
CA THR A 144 -0.10 1.71 -14.75
C THR A 144 -1.31 1.20 -13.97
N ASN A 145 -1.78 -0.01 -14.30
CA ASN A 145 -2.93 -0.61 -13.61
C ASN A 145 -2.69 -0.84 -12.10
N CYS A 146 -1.42 -0.95 -11.68
CA CYS A 146 -1.04 -1.18 -10.28
C CYS A 146 -0.93 0.13 -9.47
N LEU A 147 -0.93 1.29 -10.13
CA LEU A 147 -0.76 2.58 -9.49
C LEU A 147 -2.12 3.14 -9.05
N ASN A 148 -2.36 3.17 -7.73
CA ASN A 148 -3.63 3.66 -7.17
C ASN A 148 -3.53 5.11 -6.65
N ALA A 149 -2.32 5.61 -6.41
CA ALA A 149 -2.10 6.92 -5.83
C ALA A 149 -0.78 7.54 -6.30
N ILE A 150 -0.74 8.86 -6.30
CA ILE A 150 0.48 9.67 -6.45
C ILE A 150 0.52 10.60 -5.24
N THR A 151 1.60 10.51 -4.47
CA THR A 151 1.78 11.37 -3.29
C THR A 151 2.90 12.36 -3.57
N ILE A 152 2.58 13.65 -3.54
CA ILE A 152 3.51 14.75 -3.85
C ILE A 152 3.72 15.54 -2.57
N LEU A 153 4.91 15.43 -1.99
CA LEU A 153 5.24 16.05 -0.71
C LEU A 153 6.30 17.12 -0.87
N LYS A 154 6.20 18.18 -0.08
CA LYS A 154 7.32 19.10 0.09
C LYS A 154 8.51 18.38 0.71
N PRO A 155 9.75 18.73 0.32
CA PRO A 155 10.94 18.24 1.00
C PRO A 155 10.88 18.69 2.45
N GLN A 156 11.04 17.74 3.37
CA GLN A 156 11.12 17.99 4.80
C GLN A 156 12.47 17.45 5.29
N PRO A 157 13.18 18.17 6.17
CA PRO A 157 14.44 17.72 6.71
C PRO A 157 14.22 16.41 7.47
N PHE A 158 15.03 15.42 7.14
CA PHE A 158 14.97 14.10 7.75
C PHE A 158 16.19 13.92 8.64
N ASN A 159 15.97 14.01 9.95
CA ASN A 159 17.01 13.87 10.97
C ASN A 159 16.84 12.51 11.64
N GLU A 160 17.61 11.53 11.18
CA GLU A 160 17.74 10.23 11.82
C GLU A 160 18.67 10.34 13.03
N ILE A 161 18.29 9.72 14.14
CA ILE A 161 19.18 9.52 15.29
C ILE A 161 19.43 8.02 15.52
N ALA A 162 20.39 7.70 16.39
CA ALA A 162 20.69 6.33 16.73
C ALA A 162 19.46 5.56 17.26
N CYS A 163 19.44 4.25 16.98
CA CYS A 163 18.37 3.37 17.42
C CYS A 163 18.33 3.27 18.95
N LEU A 164 17.17 3.58 19.54
CA LEU A 164 16.92 3.47 20.98
C LEU A 164 16.71 2.03 21.46
N ARG A 165 16.66 1.04 20.55
CA ARG A 165 16.34 -0.37 20.85
C ARG A 165 15.01 -0.56 21.60
N CYS A 166 14.03 0.32 21.35
CA CYS A 166 12.75 0.34 22.06
C CYS A 166 11.77 -0.79 21.70
N GLY A 167 12.02 -1.56 20.63
CA GLY A 167 11.15 -2.68 20.22
C GLY A 167 9.90 -2.31 19.42
N ALA A 168 9.52 -1.03 19.35
CA ALA A 168 8.27 -0.58 18.71
C ALA A 168 8.07 -1.09 17.26
N CYS A 169 9.15 -1.18 16.48
CA CYS A 169 9.12 -1.71 15.12
C CYS A 169 8.75 -3.19 15.03
N ASN A 170 9.05 -3.97 16.07
CA ASN A 170 8.74 -5.40 16.16
C ASN A 170 7.28 -5.56 16.60
N ASP A 171 6.87 -4.83 17.63
CA ASP A 171 5.52 -4.90 18.21
C ASP A 171 4.43 -4.54 17.20
N HIS A 172 4.74 -3.61 16.29
CA HIS A 172 3.81 -3.16 15.25
C HIS A 172 4.03 -3.86 13.90
N CYS A 173 4.93 -4.84 13.80
CA CYS A 173 5.14 -5.55 12.55
C CYS A 173 4.00 -6.54 12.29
N PRO A 174 3.16 -6.35 11.26
CA PRO A 174 2.06 -7.27 10.98
C PRO A 174 2.53 -8.67 10.54
N ALA A 175 3.77 -8.76 10.03
CA ALA A 175 4.41 -10.01 9.64
C ALA A 175 5.22 -10.67 10.80
N GLY A 176 5.29 -10.04 11.98
CA GLY A 176 6.03 -10.56 13.12
C GLY A 176 7.55 -10.64 12.91
N LEU A 177 8.11 -9.77 12.06
CA LEU A 177 9.54 -9.74 11.74
C LEU A 177 10.32 -8.88 12.75
N LEU A 178 11.66 -8.89 12.61
CA LEU A 178 12.59 -8.04 13.36
C LEU A 178 13.23 -7.00 12.41
N PRO A 179 12.53 -5.89 12.07
CA PRO A 179 12.90 -5.04 10.94
C PRO A 179 14.27 -4.39 11.09
N VAL A 180 14.62 -3.96 12.31
CA VAL A 180 15.93 -3.35 12.59
C VAL A 180 17.06 -4.37 12.42
N ARG A 181 16.87 -5.63 12.86
CA ARG A 181 17.91 -6.67 12.65
C ARG A 181 18.09 -6.99 11.17
N ILE A 182 17.01 -6.98 10.40
CA ILE A 182 17.07 -7.16 8.94
C ILE A 182 17.84 -5.99 8.30
N LYS A 183 17.58 -4.75 8.72
CA LYS A 183 18.35 -3.58 8.30
C LYS A 183 19.84 -3.75 8.62
N ASP A 184 20.18 -4.16 9.84
CA ASP A 184 21.59 -4.31 10.25
C ASP A 184 22.29 -5.41 9.42
N ALA A 185 21.59 -6.52 9.15
CA ALA A 185 22.09 -7.58 8.26
C ALA A 185 22.29 -7.07 6.82
N GLU A 186 21.36 -6.25 6.31
CA GLU A 186 21.46 -5.60 4.99
C GLU A 186 22.67 -4.69 4.89
N GLN A 187 22.89 -3.84 5.88
CA GLN A 187 24.03 -2.93 5.94
C GLN A 187 25.37 -3.69 6.04
N ALA A 188 25.38 -4.81 6.77
CA ALA A 188 26.52 -5.72 6.85
C ALA A 188 26.69 -6.60 5.59
N LYS A 189 25.78 -6.52 4.61
CA LYS A 189 25.72 -7.40 3.43
C LYS A 189 25.72 -8.90 3.78
N ASN A 190 25.23 -9.26 4.98
CA ASN A 190 25.20 -10.63 5.46
C ASN A 190 23.92 -11.32 4.98
N VAL A 191 24.00 -11.95 3.81
CA VAL A 191 22.84 -12.58 3.15
C VAL A 191 22.29 -13.76 3.96
N ASP A 192 23.14 -14.57 4.59
CA ASP A 192 22.68 -15.71 5.37
C ASP A 192 21.87 -15.25 6.60
N ALA A 193 22.30 -14.16 7.25
CA ALA A 193 21.51 -13.53 8.30
C ALA A 193 20.16 -13.01 7.78
N MET A 194 20.10 -12.44 6.58
CA MET A 194 18.82 -12.00 5.96
C MET A 194 17.86 -13.17 5.71
N VAL A 195 18.38 -14.33 5.29
CA VAL A 195 17.60 -15.57 5.12
C VAL A 195 17.07 -16.05 6.47
N GLN A 196 17.92 -16.14 7.49
CA GLN A 196 17.51 -16.58 8.83
C GLN A 196 16.46 -15.64 9.45
N LEU A 197 16.56 -14.34 9.18
CA LEU A 197 15.60 -13.34 9.64
C LEU A 197 14.33 -13.25 8.77
N ARG A 198 14.20 -14.09 7.73
CA ARG A 198 13.02 -14.17 6.85
C ARG A 198 12.62 -12.83 6.25
N ALA A 199 13.60 -12.07 5.74
CA ALA A 199 13.34 -10.77 5.10
C ALA A 199 12.38 -10.88 3.88
N ASP A 200 12.28 -12.07 3.28
CA ASP A 200 11.35 -12.42 2.21
C ASP A 200 9.87 -12.25 2.59
N LEU A 201 9.53 -12.44 3.87
CA LEU A 201 8.16 -12.32 4.38
C LEU A 201 7.69 -10.87 4.58
N CYS A 202 8.58 -9.88 4.40
CA CYS A 202 8.20 -8.48 4.59
C CYS A 202 7.17 -8.05 3.53
N ILE A 203 6.08 -7.43 3.98
CA ILE A 203 5.02 -6.88 3.11
C ILE A 203 5.20 -5.41 2.75
N GLU A 204 6.32 -4.81 3.16
CA GLU A 204 6.72 -3.44 2.77
C GLU A 204 5.72 -2.35 3.19
N CYS A 205 5.02 -2.58 4.30
CA CYS A 205 3.94 -1.71 4.81
C CYS A 205 4.41 -0.37 5.41
N GLY A 206 5.69 -0.13 5.62
CA GLY A 206 6.19 1.15 6.14
C GLY A 206 6.03 1.38 7.65
N LEU A 207 5.32 0.50 8.38
CA LEU A 207 5.02 0.70 9.81
C LEU A 207 6.29 0.84 10.67
N CYS A 208 7.33 0.07 10.38
CA CYS A 208 8.58 0.11 11.16
C CYS A 208 9.31 1.45 11.06
N SER A 209 9.30 2.11 9.90
CA SER A 209 9.82 3.48 9.77
C SER A 209 8.89 4.47 10.47
N TYR A 210 7.57 4.33 10.28
CA TYR A 210 6.57 5.28 10.78
C TYR A 210 6.52 5.35 12.31
N VAL A 211 6.55 4.21 13.01
CA VAL A 211 6.48 4.18 14.48
C VAL A 211 7.84 4.42 15.14
N CYS A 212 8.91 4.58 14.37
CA CYS A 212 10.25 4.71 14.93
C CYS A 212 10.44 6.09 15.59
N PRO A 213 10.67 6.18 16.91
CA PRO A 213 10.93 7.46 17.58
C PRO A 213 12.25 8.09 17.10
N SER A 214 13.21 7.26 16.68
CA SER A 214 14.49 7.69 16.12
C SER A 214 14.41 8.14 14.66
N ARG A 215 13.24 8.03 14.02
CA ARG A 215 13.05 8.30 12.58
C ARG A 215 14.08 7.56 11.72
N ILE A 216 14.27 6.27 11.97
CA ILE A 216 15.16 5.44 11.15
C ILE A 216 14.40 4.94 9.94
N GLU A 217 14.99 5.06 8.74
CA GLU A 217 14.41 4.48 7.52
C GLU A 217 14.66 2.96 7.42
N VAL A 218 13.91 2.22 8.24
CA VAL A 218 13.99 0.77 8.30
C VAL A 218 13.36 0.13 7.06
N THR A 219 12.24 0.66 6.57
CA THR A 219 11.46 0.05 5.48
C THR A 219 12.27 -0.08 4.20
N GLU A 220 12.98 0.96 3.77
CA GLU A 220 13.82 0.92 2.57
C GLU A 220 14.96 -0.08 2.68
N SER A 221 15.55 -0.21 3.87
CA SER A 221 16.61 -1.18 4.13
C SER A 221 16.08 -2.62 4.04
N VAL A 222 14.88 -2.87 4.59
CA VAL A 222 14.22 -4.19 4.46
C VAL A 222 13.81 -4.47 3.01
N ARG A 223 13.38 -3.47 2.24
CA ARG A 223 13.12 -3.61 0.79
C ARG A 223 14.37 -4.03 0.03
N ARG A 224 15.52 -3.40 0.32
CA ARG A 224 16.81 -3.80 -0.27
C ARG A 224 17.19 -5.22 0.12
N ALA A 225 17.04 -5.59 1.40
CA ALA A 225 17.29 -6.96 1.87
C ALA A 225 16.44 -7.99 1.11
N LYS A 226 15.14 -7.73 0.99
CA LYS A 226 14.21 -8.60 0.26
C LYS A 226 14.59 -8.75 -1.22
N ARG A 227 14.96 -7.65 -1.89
CA ARG A 227 15.45 -7.68 -3.28
C ARG A 227 16.74 -8.49 -3.41
N ALA A 228 17.68 -8.35 -2.48
CA ALA A 228 18.92 -9.12 -2.48
C ALA A 228 18.66 -10.63 -2.34
N LEU A 229 17.68 -11.03 -1.51
CA LEU A 229 17.27 -12.43 -1.40
C LEU A 229 16.59 -12.95 -2.67
N ALA A 230 15.79 -12.12 -3.35
CA ALA A 230 15.14 -12.52 -4.60
C ALA A 230 16.17 -12.82 -5.70
N LEU A 231 17.16 -11.94 -5.87
CA LEU A 231 18.24 -12.14 -6.85
C LEU A 231 19.09 -13.39 -6.59
N ARG A 232 19.25 -13.81 -5.33
CA ARG A 232 19.94 -15.06 -4.97
C ARG A 232 19.14 -16.31 -5.34
N LYS A 233 17.80 -16.27 -5.29
CA LYS A 233 16.97 -17.43 -5.65
C LYS A 233 16.96 -17.69 -7.16
N GLU A 234 17.29 -16.68 -7.95
CA GLU A 234 17.35 -16.72 -9.41
C GLU A 234 18.74 -17.09 -9.96
N ALA A 235 19.75 -17.23 -9.09
CA ALA A 235 21.13 -17.59 -9.40
C ALA A 235 21.44 -19.02 -8.94
#